data_AF-A0A9X2CC17-F1
#
_entry.id   AF-A0A9X2CC17-F1
#
_cell.length_a   1.000
_cell.length_b   1.000
_cell.length_c   1.000
_cell.angle_alpha   90.00
_cell.angle_beta   90.00
_cell.angle_gamma   90.00
#
_symmetry.space_group_name_H-M   'P 1'
#
loop_
_entity.id
_entity.type
_entity.pdbx_description
1 polymer ?
#
loop_
_entity_poly.entity_id
_entity_poly.type
_entity_poly.pdbx_seq_one_letter_code
_entity_poly.pdbx_strand_id
1 'polypeptide(L)'
;MFIQVAPYAENRPFIRLSFNGFPLKREHFFIARLWLEHIVPDYELLASDKMKVTAVDIAHDLAIAIIELGFNLAKSQVSFIAFAKDGGIGGYYLGKKKAGCQLTAYDRTANCKAKKLKTKGEDETRIEAKIIPNCMLNELSDLLSPCAYLNRIEVYDLNALKSLSHLHPHTIMVISAYGLKPALQSLPKDERRKMKRYIEKCKLYPLNSEAVKVAVNKELWNVKGLMMEHSNKTSKQCKPYKLRVKFKELYGMLTENVNK
;
A
#
# COMPACT_ATOMS: atom_id res chain seq x y z
N MET A 1 4.49 -16.05 -5.17
CA MET A 1 3.20 -16.06 -5.88
C MET A 1 2.68 -14.62 -5.93
N PHE A 2 2.55 -14.04 -7.12
CA PHE A 2 2.24 -12.61 -7.31
C PHE A 2 0.74 -12.31 -7.22
N ILE A 3 -0.10 -13.31 -7.53
CA ILE A 3 -1.55 -13.21 -7.51
C ILE A 3 -2.09 -14.46 -6.83
N GLN A 4 -2.83 -14.27 -5.74
CA GLN A 4 -3.46 -15.36 -4.98
C GLN A 4 -4.95 -15.38 -5.26
N VAL A 5 -5.47 -16.57 -5.54
CA VAL A 5 -6.91 -16.86 -5.69
C VAL A 5 -7.27 -17.85 -4.59
N ALA A 6 -8.22 -17.51 -3.73
CA ALA A 6 -8.69 -18.42 -2.68
C ALA A 6 -10.14 -18.11 -2.29
N PRO A 7 -10.91 -19.11 -1.84
CA PRO A 7 -12.12 -18.83 -1.08
C PRO A 7 -11.73 -17.99 0.14
N TYR A 8 -12.48 -16.95 0.42
CA TYR A 8 -12.15 -16.10 1.56
C TYR A 8 -12.30 -16.84 2.90
N ALA A 9 -13.31 -17.71 2.98
CA ALA A 9 -13.55 -18.68 4.04
C ALA A 9 -14.51 -19.75 3.51
N GLU A 10 -14.54 -20.94 4.11
CA GLU A 10 -15.42 -22.07 3.69
C GLU A 10 -16.90 -21.68 3.60
N ASN A 11 -17.33 -20.72 4.42
CA ASN A 11 -18.72 -20.26 4.51
C ASN A 11 -19.01 -18.94 3.78
N ARG A 12 -18.11 -18.44 2.93
CA ARG A 12 -18.33 -17.18 2.20
C ARG A 12 -18.28 -17.40 0.68
N PRO A 13 -19.35 -17.04 -0.06
CA PRO A 13 -19.46 -17.30 -1.49
C PRO A 13 -18.74 -16.24 -2.32
N PHE A 14 -17.48 -15.92 -2.01
CA PHE A 14 -16.68 -15.03 -2.85
C PHE A 14 -15.22 -15.46 -2.94
N ILE A 15 -14.66 -15.26 -4.13
CA ILE A 15 -13.26 -15.50 -4.44
C ILE A 15 -12.49 -14.22 -4.12
N ARG A 16 -11.43 -14.36 -3.33
CA ARG A 16 -10.49 -13.26 -3.08
C ARG A 16 -9.37 -13.30 -4.10
N LEU A 17 -9.09 -12.14 -4.69
CA LEU A 17 -7.87 -11.89 -5.44
C LEU A 17 -6.94 -11.00 -4.64
N SER A 18 -5.65 -11.31 -4.63
CA SER A 18 -4.63 -10.50 -3.96
C SER A 18 -3.42 -10.34 -4.86
N PHE A 19 -3.13 -9.10 -5.24
CA PHE A 19 -2.02 -8.71 -6.11
C PHE A 19 -0.87 -8.20 -5.24
N ASN A 20 0.16 -9.01 -5.06
CA ASN A 20 1.29 -8.75 -4.17
C ASN A 20 2.61 -8.66 -4.96
N GLY A 21 3.57 -7.87 -4.46
CA GLY A 21 4.94 -7.86 -4.97
C GLY A 21 5.15 -6.98 -6.20
N PHE A 22 4.89 -5.67 -6.05
CA PHE A 22 5.13 -4.67 -7.09
C PHE A 22 6.63 -4.49 -7.43
N PRO A 23 6.95 -4.06 -8.68
CA PRO A 23 6.02 -3.71 -9.76
C PRO A 23 5.51 -4.95 -10.52
N LEU A 24 4.20 -5.01 -10.75
CA LEU A 24 3.59 -6.01 -11.61
C LEU A 24 3.72 -5.58 -13.08
N LYS A 25 4.08 -6.53 -13.96
CA LYS A 25 4.12 -6.30 -15.41
C LYS A 25 2.79 -6.70 -16.03
N ARG A 26 2.47 -6.13 -17.19
CA ARG A 26 1.29 -6.49 -18.01
C ARG A 26 1.17 -8.01 -18.25
N GLU A 27 2.30 -8.72 -18.32
CA GLU A 27 2.36 -10.18 -18.46
C GLU A 27 1.81 -10.91 -17.23
N HIS A 28 2.13 -10.45 -16.02
CA HIS A 28 1.60 -11.03 -14.78
C HIS A 28 0.08 -10.88 -14.74
N PHE A 29 -0.39 -9.70 -15.11
CA PHE A 29 -1.81 -9.41 -15.23
C PHE A 29 -2.48 -10.35 -16.25
N PHE A 30 -1.94 -10.45 -17.46
CA PHE A 30 -2.51 -11.33 -18.48
C PHE A 30 -2.60 -12.80 -18.05
N ILE A 31 -1.55 -13.33 -17.40
CA ILE A 31 -1.56 -14.70 -16.87
C ILE A 31 -2.66 -14.86 -15.81
N ALA A 32 -2.85 -13.88 -14.94
CA ALA A 32 -3.91 -13.88 -13.95
C ALA A 32 -5.29 -13.99 -14.59
N ARG A 33 -5.54 -13.20 -15.64
CA ARG A 33 -6.79 -13.22 -16.40
C ARG A 33 -7.07 -14.62 -16.95
N LEU A 34 -6.09 -15.28 -17.56
CA LEU A 34 -6.29 -16.63 -18.12
C LEU A 34 -6.69 -17.64 -17.05
N TRP A 35 -6.07 -17.56 -15.87
CA TRP A 35 -6.49 -18.37 -14.73
C TRP A 35 -7.90 -18.01 -14.25
N LEU A 36 -8.27 -16.73 -14.23
CA LEU A 36 -9.61 -16.31 -13.84
C LEU A 36 -10.68 -16.77 -14.83
N GLU A 37 -10.42 -16.70 -16.13
CA GLU A 37 -11.32 -17.25 -17.17
C GLU A 37 -11.49 -18.76 -17.02
N HIS A 38 -10.46 -19.47 -16.57
CA HIS A 38 -10.53 -20.91 -16.34
C HIS A 38 -11.27 -21.29 -15.05
N ILE A 39 -11.16 -20.47 -13.99
CA ILE A 39 -11.74 -20.76 -12.66
C ILE A 39 -13.18 -20.23 -12.56
N VAL A 40 -13.48 -19.09 -13.19
CA VAL A 40 -14.78 -18.43 -13.10
C VAL A 40 -15.62 -18.81 -14.32
N PRO A 41 -16.72 -19.55 -14.16
CA PRO A 41 -17.51 -20.07 -15.28
C PRO A 41 -18.26 -18.98 -16.05
N ASP A 42 -18.54 -17.84 -15.41
CA ASP A 42 -19.15 -16.67 -16.04
C ASP A 42 -18.19 -15.49 -16.02
N TYR A 43 -17.66 -15.14 -17.18
CA TYR A 43 -16.66 -14.08 -17.33
C TYR A 43 -17.24 -12.68 -17.06
N GLU A 44 -18.57 -12.48 -17.07
CA GLU A 44 -19.19 -11.20 -16.73
C GLU A 44 -18.99 -10.83 -15.25
N LEU A 45 -18.78 -11.83 -14.38
CA LEU A 45 -18.40 -11.62 -12.98
C LEU A 45 -17.01 -11.00 -12.82
N LEU A 46 -16.21 -11.00 -13.89
CA LEU A 46 -14.92 -10.33 -13.97
C LEU A 46 -15.07 -8.88 -14.48
N ALA A 47 -16.25 -8.27 -14.49
CA ALA A 47 -16.39 -6.85 -14.78
C ALA A 47 -15.99 -5.97 -13.57
N SER A 48 -15.46 -4.77 -13.84
CA SER A 48 -14.91 -3.88 -12.80
C SER A 48 -15.96 -3.33 -11.83
N ASP A 49 -17.23 -3.31 -12.23
CA ASP A 49 -18.39 -2.95 -11.41
C ASP A 49 -18.93 -4.11 -10.54
N LYS A 50 -18.49 -5.34 -10.79
CA LYS A 50 -18.82 -6.53 -9.98
C LYS A 50 -17.75 -6.87 -8.94
N MET A 51 -16.61 -6.18 -9.00
CA MET A 51 -15.47 -6.41 -8.11
C MET A 51 -15.40 -5.44 -6.96
N LYS A 52 -15.42 -5.96 -5.73
CA LYS A 52 -15.20 -5.16 -4.52
C LYS A 52 -13.73 -5.09 -4.14
N VAL A 53 -13.22 -3.87 -3.95
CA VAL A 53 -11.88 -3.62 -3.42
C VAL A 53 -11.93 -3.61 -1.90
N THR A 54 -11.30 -4.62 -1.28
CA THR A 54 -11.30 -4.81 0.17
C THR A 54 -10.05 -4.31 0.88
N ALA A 55 -8.95 -4.11 0.15
CA ALA A 55 -7.71 -3.54 0.68
C ALA A 55 -6.87 -2.93 -0.45
N VAL A 56 -6.20 -1.82 -0.15
CA VAL A 56 -5.19 -1.19 -1.01
C VAL A 56 -4.05 -0.73 -0.14
N ASP A 57 -2.84 -1.15 -0.48
CA ASP A 57 -1.63 -0.77 0.25
C ASP A 57 -0.81 0.18 -0.64
N ILE A 58 -0.60 1.42 -0.17
CA ILE A 58 0.18 2.45 -0.86
C ILE A 58 1.53 2.55 -0.17
N ALA A 59 2.61 2.24 -0.90
CA ALA A 59 3.97 2.26 -0.38
C ALA A 59 4.78 3.44 -0.97
N HIS A 60 5.62 4.04 -0.15
CA HIS A 60 6.59 5.05 -0.54
C HIS A 60 7.91 4.83 0.19
N ASP A 61 9.01 4.94 -0.55
CA ASP A 61 10.36 4.73 -0.05
C ASP A 61 11.06 6.09 0.12
N LEU A 62 11.64 6.30 1.30
CA LEU A 62 12.49 7.44 1.63
C LEU A 62 13.93 6.95 1.79
N ALA A 63 14.89 7.59 1.13
CA ALA A 63 16.32 7.34 1.32
C ALA A 63 16.84 8.02 2.61
N ILE A 64 16.21 7.70 3.73
CA ILE A 64 16.49 8.22 5.07
C ILE A 64 16.32 7.06 6.05
N ALA A 65 17.23 6.94 7.03
CA ALA A 65 17.13 5.92 8.06
C ALA A 65 15.90 6.13 8.95
N ILE A 66 15.25 5.03 9.36
CA ILE A 66 13.99 5.10 10.11
C ILE A 66 14.13 5.82 11.46
N ILE A 67 15.32 5.79 12.05
CA ILE A 67 15.64 6.45 13.33
C ILE A 67 15.67 7.98 13.22
N GLU A 68 15.81 8.51 12.01
CA GLU A 68 15.81 9.94 11.72
C GLU A 68 14.41 10.48 11.42
N LEU A 69 13.40 9.61 11.41
CA LEU A 69 12.04 9.92 10.98
C LEU A 69 11.03 9.82 12.12
N GLY A 70 10.16 10.83 12.20
CA GLY A 70 9.06 10.92 13.13
C GLY A 70 7.74 10.77 12.38
N PHE A 71 6.88 9.85 12.84
CA PHE A 71 5.61 9.58 12.17
C PHE A 71 4.42 10.00 13.02
N ASN A 72 3.43 10.61 12.36
CA ASN A 72 2.12 10.86 12.94
C ASN A 72 1.03 10.51 11.91
N LEU A 73 -0.06 9.93 12.41
CA LEU A 73 -1.28 9.69 11.65
C LEU A 73 -2.38 10.51 12.30
N ALA A 74 -2.74 11.64 11.69
CA ALA A 74 -3.73 12.55 12.20
C ALA A 74 -5.05 11.83 12.48
N LYS A 75 -5.72 12.19 13.58
CA LYS A 75 -6.95 11.56 14.10
C LYS A 75 -6.85 10.09 14.52
N SER A 76 -5.72 9.40 14.26
CA SER A 76 -5.50 8.07 14.85
C SER A 76 -5.38 8.17 16.37
N GLN A 77 -5.90 7.17 17.08
CA GLN A 77 -5.78 7.04 18.54
C GLN A 77 -4.75 6.00 18.98
N VAL A 78 -4.28 5.17 18.05
CA VAL A 78 -3.40 4.03 18.36
C VAL A 78 -2.07 4.21 17.65
N SER A 79 -0.99 3.99 18.38
CA SER A 79 0.35 3.84 17.81
C SER A 79 1.25 3.02 18.71
N PHE A 80 2.21 2.31 18.12
CA PHE A 80 3.29 1.66 18.85
C PHE A 80 4.56 1.57 17.97
N ILE A 81 5.69 1.36 18.64
CA ILE A 81 6.99 1.09 18.01
C ILE A 81 7.31 -0.39 18.24
N ALA A 82 7.75 -1.08 17.20
CA ALA A 82 8.41 -2.36 17.33
C ALA A 82 9.93 -2.16 17.28
N PHE A 83 10.64 -2.74 18.24
CA PHE A 83 12.09 -2.72 18.28
C PHE A 83 12.67 -3.94 17.56
N ALA A 84 13.80 -3.75 16.90
CA ALA A 84 14.58 -4.80 16.28
C ALA A 84 15.43 -5.55 17.34
N LYS A 85 16.07 -6.66 16.94
CA LYS A 85 16.84 -7.52 17.86
C LYS A 85 18.05 -6.83 18.50
N ASP A 86 18.59 -5.82 17.82
CA ASP A 86 19.70 -4.97 18.27
C ASP A 86 19.24 -3.82 19.17
N GLY A 87 17.94 -3.73 19.49
CA GLY A 87 17.36 -2.63 20.26
C GLY A 87 17.04 -1.39 19.42
N GLY A 88 17.37 -1.38 18.13
CA GLY A 88 17.02 -0.29 17.21
C GLY A 88 15.52 -0.24 16.89
N ILE A 89 15.10 0.82 16.20
CA ILE A 89 13.71 0.95 15.74
C ILE A 89 13.48 0.01 14.55
N GLY A 90 12.67 -1.03 14.74
CA GLY A 90 12.28 -1.96 13.69
C GLY A 90 11.10 -1.45 12.85
N GLY A 91 10.17 -0.71 13.47
CA GLY A 91 9.09 -0.05 12.74
C GLY A 91 8.08 0.70 13.61
N TYR A 92 7.41 1.67 13.00
CA TYR A 92 6.29 2.41 13.55
C TYR A 92 4.96 1.87 13.00
N TYR A 93 3.97 1.73 13.87
CA TYR A 93 2.64 1.27 13.50
C TYR A 93 1.62 2.26 14.06
N LEU A 94 0.85 2.92 13.19
CA LEU A 94 -0.14 3.91 13.58
C LEU A 94 -1.51 3.54 13.01
N GLY A 95 -2.53 3.56 13.85
CA GLY A 95 -3.88 3.11 13.51
C GLY A 95 -4.11 1.64 13.78
N LYS A 96 -5.40 1.25 13.83
CA LYS A 96 -5.80 -0.15 14.02
C LYS A 96 -5.83 -0.87 12.67
N LYS A 97 -5.43 -2.14 12.62
CA LYS A 97 -5.48 -2.99 11.40
C LYS A 97 -6.86 -3.03 10.71
N LYS A 98 -7.94 -2.89 11.48
CA LYS A 98 -9.34 -2.93 10.99
C LYS A 98 -9.94 -1.54 10.74
N ALA A 99 -9.18 -0.46 10.96
CA ALA A 99 -9.65 0.89 10.66
C ALA A 99 -9.55 1.17 9.16
N GLY A 100 -10.23 2.24 8.69
CA GLY A 100 -10.16 2.64 7.27
C GLY A 100 -8.76 2.95 6.76
N CYS A 101 -7.79 3.24 7.65
CA CYS A 101 -6.38 3.39 7.30
C CYS A 101 -5.46 2.97 8.47
N GLN A 102 -4.41 2.23 8.16
CA GLN A 102 -3.27 1.94 9.02
C GLN A 102 -1.98 2.35 8.33
N LEU A 103 -1.10 3.05 9.05
CA LEU A 103 0.23 3.40 8.61
C LEU A 103 1.25 2.44 9.24
N THR A 104 2.15 1.91 8.42
CA THR A 104 3.33 1.16 8.87
C THR A 104 4.55 1.82 8.27
N ALA A 105 5.55 2.15 9.08
CA ALA A 105 6.85 2.59 8.60
C ALA A 105 7.92 1.64 9.12
N TYR A 106 8.82 1.17 8.27
CA TYR A 106 9.84 0.19 8.65
C TYR A 106 11.11 0.34 7.82
N ASP A 107 12.23 -0.15 8.36
CA ASP A 107 13.50 -0.22 7.63
C ASP A 107 13.39 -1.21 6.46
N ARG A 108 13.34 -0.66 5.25
CA ARG A 108 13.17 -1.40 4.01
C ARG A 108 14.44 -2.17 3.65
N THR A 109 15.60 -1.60 3.95
CA THR A 109 16.92 -2.20 3.71
C THR A 109 17.10 -3.44 4.59
N ALA A 110 16.83 -3.34 5.89
CA ALA A 110 16.82 -4.48 6.81
C ALA A 110 15.80 -5.55 6.39
N ASN A 111 14.59 -5.15 5.99
CA ASN A 111 13.56 -6.09 5.52
C ASN A 111 14.00 -6.83 4.24
N CYS A 112 14.66 -6.15 3.30
CA CYS A 112 15.24 -6.76 2.11
C CYS A 112 16.32 -7.78 2.47
N LYS A 113 17.28 -7.38 3.33
CA LYS A 113 18.38 -8.24 3.77
C LYS A 113 17.85 -9.52 4.43
N ALA A 114 16.88 -9.40 5.34
CA ALA A 114 16.24 -10.53 6.00
C ALA A 114 15.56 -11.51 5.02
N LYS A 115 15.04 -10.99 3.90
CA LYS A 115 14.40 -11.77 2.84
C LYS A 115 15.36 -12.18 1.71
N LYS A 116 16.67 -11.92 1.86
CA LYS A 116 17.70 -12.16 0.83
C LYS A 116 17.37 -11.49 -0.52
N LEU A 117 16.76 -10.31 -0.48
CA LEU A 117 16.45 -9.49 -1.65
C LEU A 117 17.55 -8.45 -1.90
N LYS A 118 17.71 -8.03 -3.16
CA LYS A 118 18.68 -6.98 -3.52
C LYS A 118 18.37 -5.66 -2.79
N THR A 119 19.41 -5.01 -2.29
CA THR A 119 19.36 -3.69 -1.66
C THR A 119 20.17 -2.68 -2.47
N LYS A 120 19.85 -1.39 -2.36
CA LYS A 120 20.63 -0.31 -2.98
C LYS A 120 21.92 0.01 -2.23
N GLY A 121 22.10 -0.50 -1.00
CA GLY A 121 23.28 -0.28 -0.16
C GLY A 121 23.14 0.91 0.79
N GLU A 122 22.15 1.77 0.56
CA GLU A 122 21.80 2.90 1.43
C GLU A 122 20.63 2.53 2.38
N ASP A 123 20.51 3.29 3.47
CA ASP A 123 19.37 3.15 4.37
C ASP A 123 18.11 3.69 3.71
N GLU A 124 17.06 2.86 3.71
CA GLU A 124 15.79 3.16 3.08
C GLU A 124 14.67 2.85 4.07
N THR A 125 13.82 3.83 4.33
CA THR A 125 12.59 3.65 5.12
C THR A 125 11.41 3.53 4.18
N ARG A 126 10.62 2.47 4.32
CA ARG A 126 9.35 2.33 3.63
C ARG A 126 8.21 2.79 4.52
N ILE A 127 7.34 3.61 3.96
CA ILE A 127 6.06 4.02 4.51
C ILE A 127 4.95 3.32 3.72
N GLU A 128 4.16 2.50 4.40
CA GLU A 128 3.02 1.77 3.85
C GLU A 128 1.71 2.23 4.50
N ALA A 129 0.82 2.78 3.69
CA ALA A 129 -0.55 3.12 4.07
C ALA A 129 -1.50 2.03 3.57
N LYS A 130 -1.98 1.21 4.50
CA LYS A 130 -3.00 0.21 4.24
C LYS A 130 -4.38 0.82 4.40
N ILE A 131 -5.13 0.87 3.32
CA ILE A 131 -6.46 1.49 3.23
C ILE A 131 -7.50 0.39 3.02
N ILE A 132 -8.64 0.52 3.69
CA ILE A 132 -9.79 -0.37 3.53
C ILE A 132 -10.91 0.45 2.86
N PRO A 133 -10.92 0.56 1.52
CA PRO A 133 -11.84 1.45 0.83
C PRO A 133 -13.28 0.91 0.80
N ASN A 134 -13.46 -0.42 0.72
CA ASN A 134 -14.77 -1.08 0.66
C ASN A 134 -15.68 -0.57 -0.48
N CYS A 135 -15.11 -0.15 -1.60
CA CYS A 135 -15.82 0.32 -2.80
C CYS A 135 -15.74 -0.69 -3.95
N MET A 136 -16.45 -0.43 -5.04
CA MET A 136 -16.24 -1.16 -6.28
C MET A 136 -14.91 -0.75 -6.95
N LEU A 137 -14.35 -1.62 -7.79
CA LEU A 137 -13.06 -1.38 -8.44
C LEU A 137 -13.11 -0.19 -9.40
N ASN A 138 -14.22 0.02 -10.09
CA ASN A 138 -14.44 1.17 -10.96
C ASN A 138 -14.46 2.51 -10.18
N GLU A 139 -14.89 2.50 -8.92
CA GLU A 139 -14.98 3.67 -8.01
C GLU A 139 -13.66 3.98 -7.27
N LEU A 140 -12.69 3.05 -7.29
CA LEU A 140 -11.50 3.16 -6.44
C LEU A 140 -10.69 4.43 -6.71
N SER A 141 -10.56 4.81 -7.98
CA SER A 141 -9.84 6.02 -8.40
C SER A 141 -10.45 7.27 -7.77
N ASP A 142 -11.78 7.39 -7.83
CA ASP A 142 -12.50 8.55 -7.31
C ASP A 142 -12.46 8.61 -5.78
N LEU A 143 -12.47 7.46 -5.11
CA LEU A 143 -12.29 7.40 -3.65
C LEU A 143 -10.86 7.80 -3.23
N LEU A 144 -9.86 7.47 -4.04
CA LEU A 144 -8.46 7.80 -3.77
C LEU A 144 -8.03 9.19 -4.28
N SER A 145 -8.73 9.78 -5.26
CA SER A 145 -8.38 11.05 -5.88
C SER A 145 -8.51 12.29 -4.95
N PRO A 146 -9.28 12.27 -3.86
CA PRO A 146 -9.20 13.27 -2.79
C PRO A 146 -8.75 12.67 -1.45
N CYS A 147 -8.08 11.51 -1.46
CA CYS A 147 -7.99 10.61 -0.31
C CYS A 147 -7.57 11.32 0.98
N ALA A 148 -8.55 11.63 1.83
CA ALA A 148 -8.35 12.25 3.13
C ALA A 148 -7.40 11.42 4.03
N TYR A 149 -7.19 10.13 3.72
CA TYR A 149 -6.25 9.28 4.42
C TYR A 149 -4.79 9.65 4.17
N LEU A 150 -4.41 10.03 2.95
CA LEU A 150 -3.02 10.42 2.65
C LEU A 150 -2.67 11.74 3.33
N ASN A 151 -3.59 12.70 3.34
CA ASN A 151 -3.42 13.99 4.01
C ASN A 151 -3.27 13.88 5.54
N ARG A 152 -3.57 12.71 6.13
CA ARG A 152 -3.40 12.46 7.56
C ARG A 152 -2.01 11.93 7.90
N ILE A 153 -1.23 11.48 6.91
CA ILE A 153 0.11 10.96 7.12
C ILE A 153 1.06 12.15 7.20
N GLU A 154 1.70 12.31 8.35
CA GLU A 154 2.65 13.38 8.62
C GLU A 154 4.00 12.72 8.95
N VAL A 155 5.02 13.08 8.20
CA VAL A 155 6.40 12.59 8.36
C VAL A 155 7.26 13.79 8.72
N TYR A 156 8.11 13.63 9.72
CA TYR A 156 8.96 14.68 10.26
C TYR A 156 10.41 14.25 10.27
N ASP A 157 11.31 15.19 10.02
CA ASP A 157 12.73 15.05 10.25
C ASP A 157 12.98 15.20 11.76
N LEU A 158 13.41 14.11 12.41
CA LEU A 158 13.71 14.12 13.84
C LEU A 158 14.99 14.87 14.17
N ASN A 159 15.96 14.96 13.25
CA ASN A 159 17.17 15.73 13.47
C ASN A 159 16.85 17.23 13.47
N ALA A 160 16.02 17.68 12.53
CA ALA A 160 15.49 19.05 12.52
C ALA A 160 14.59 19.33 13.74
N LEU A 161 13.86 18.33 14.23
CA LEU A 161 13.05 18.46 15.44
C LEU A 161 13.93 18.61 16.69
N LYS A 162 14.99 17.80 16.80
CA LYS A 162 15.96 17.85 17.93
C LYS A 162 16.70 19.17 18.02
N SER A 163 16.89 19.88 16.90
CA SER A 163 17.56 21.19 16.86
C SER A 163 16.66 22.37 17.23
N LEU A 164 15.36 22.14 17.49
CA LEU A 164 14.44 23.20 17.90
C LEU A 164 14.73 23.68 19.32
N SER A 165 15.19 24.93 19.44
CA SER A 165 15.45 25.60 20.73
C SER A 165 14.24 25.67 21.68
N HIS A 166 13.02 25.61 21.15
CA HIS A 166 11.78 25.67 21.93
C HIS A 166 11.31 24.31 22.46
N LEU A 167 11.98 23.21 22.12
CA LEU A 167 11.62 21.89 22.63
C LEU A 167 12.42 21.55 23.88
N HIS A 168 11.70 21.28 24.96
CA HIS A 168 12.31 20.80 26.19
C HIS A 168 13.03 19.45 25.95
N PRO A 169 14.23 19.22 26.52
CA PRO A 169 14.97 17.96 26.35
C PRO A 169 14.15 16.70 26.68
N HIS A 170 13.32 16.75 27.74
CA HIS A 170 12.40 15.64 28.06
C HIS A 170 11.41 15.33 26.94
N THR A 171 10.91 16.33 26.21
CA THR A 171 10.02 16.11 25.06
C THR A 171 10.75 15.35 23.95
N ILE A 172 11.99 15.74 23.67
CA ILE A 172 12.84 15.06 22.68
C ILE A 172 13.10 13.61 23.10
N MET A 173 13.37 13.38 24.39
CA MET A 173 13.55 12.04 24.95
C MET A 173 12.29 11.17 24.79
N VAL A 174 11.11 11.71 25.10
CA VAL A 174 9.82 11.00 24.92
C VAL A 174 9.55 10.70 23.45
N ILE A 175 9.80 11.65 22.54
CA ILE A 175 9.67 11.42 21.10
C ILE A 175 10.61 10.31 20.63
N SER A 176 11.85 10.28 21.12
CA SER A 176 12.85 9.29 20.73
C SER A 176 12.52 7.89 21.28
N ALA A 177 11.99 7.81 22.51
CA ALA A 177 11.68 6.54 23.17
C ALA A 177 10.35 5.93 22.71
N TYR A 178 9.31 6.75 22.54
CA TYR A 178 7.94 6.29 22.30
C TYR A 178 7.38 6.71 20.93
N GLY A 179 8.08 7.58 20.21
CA GLY A 179 7.65 8.11 18.93
C GLY A 179 6.87 9.41 19.06
N LEU A 180 6.79 10.13 17.94
CA LEU A 180 6.13 11.44 17.88
C LEU A 180 4.64 11.37 18.23
N LYS A 181 3.93 10.32 17.77
CA LYS A 181 2.49 10.19 17.99
C LYS A 181 2.11 10.08 19.48
N PRO A 182 2.67 9.13 20.27
CA PRO A 182 2.42 9.09 21.71
C PRO A 182 2.84 10.36 22.44
N ALA A 183 4.00 10.94 22.07
CA ALA A 183 4.49 12.18 22.67
C ALA A 183 3.51 13.35 22.47
N LEU A 184 2.90 13.48 21.28
CA LEU A 184 1.87 14.49 21.04
C LEU A 184 0.56 14.18 21.77
N GLN A 185 0.21 12.90 21.92
CA GLN A 185 -1.04 12.48 22.56
C GLN A 185 -1.03 12.62 24.08
N SER A 186 0.14 12.55 24.73
CA SER A 186 0.28 12.76 26.18
C SER A 186 0.12 14.23 26.58
N LEU A 187 0.32 15.17 25.67
CA LEU A 187 0.17 16.60 25.93
C LEU A 187 -1.31 17.02 26.05
N PRO A 188 -1.63 17.99 26.94
CA PRO A 188 -2.92 18.68 26.94
C PRO A 188 -3.24 19.30 25.57
N LYS A 189 -4.53 19.53 25.30
CA LYS A 189 -5.01 19.94 23.97
C LYS A 189 -4.31 21.21 23.44
N ASP A 190 -4.12 22.22 24.29
CA ASP A 190 -3.55 23.50 23.87
C ASP A 190 -2.03 23.42 23.69
N GLU A 191 -1.33 22.72 24.58
CA GLU A 191 0.10 22.41 24.41
C GLU A 191 0.35 21.57 23.16
N ARG A 192 -0.50 20.58 22.88
CA ARG A 192 -0.43 19.80 21.64
C ARG A 192 -0.60 20.65 20.39
N ARG A 193 -1.51 21.64 20.41
CA ARG A 193 -1.69 22.59 19.30
C ARG A 193 -0.47 23.50 19.13
N LYS A 194 0.11 23.97 20.23
CA LYS A 194 1.35 24.78 20.24
C LYS A 194 2.53 23.98 19.69
N MET A 195 2.71 22.75 20.19
CA MET A 195 3.73 21.80 19.73
C MET A 195 3.61 21.53 18.23
N LYS A 196 2.40 21.23 17.73
CA LYS A 196 2.14 21.03 16.30
C LYS A 196 2.60 22.22 15.45
N ARG A 197 2.35 23.46 15.89
CA ARG A 197 2.83 24.66 15.19
C ARG A 197 4.35 24.76 15.16
N TYR A 198 5.03 24.38 16.24
CA TYR A 198 6.50 24.42 16.30
C TYR A 198 7.17 23.39 15.39
N ILE A 199 6.62 22.17 15.34
CA ILE A 199 7.21 21.08 14.56
C ILE A 199 6.80 21.10 13.09
N GLU A 200 5.84 21.93 12.68
CA GLU A 200 5.35 21.96 11.29
C GLU A 200 6.48 22.27 10.30
N LYS A 201 7.45 23.11 10.68
CA LYS A 201 8.62 23.42 9.85
C LYS A 201 9.62 22.25 9.69
N CYS A 202 9.52 21.23 10.54
CA CYS A 202 10.34 20.01 10.47
C CYS A 202 9.66 18.91 9.65
N LYS A 203 8.47 19.18 9.09
CA LYS A 203 7.73 18.22 8.29
C LYS A 203 8.46 17.97 6.98
N LEU A 204 8.80 16.71 6.71
CA LEU A 204 9.29 16.28 5.41
C LEU A 204 8.10 16.31 4.45
N TYR A 205 8.30 16.87 3.26
CA TYR A 205 7.24 17.10 2.27
C TYR A 205 6.34 15.85 2.16
N PRO A 206 5.01 16.00 2.28
CA PRO A 206 4.09 14.87 2.40
C PRO A 206 4.08 14.03 1.13
N LEU A 207 3.63 12.77 1.26
CA LEU A 207 3.23 11.93 0.14
C LEU A 207 2.39 12.76 -0.84
N ASN A 208 2.96 13.07 -2.00
CA ASN A 208 2.29 13.90 -3.00
C ASN A 208 1.02 13.19 -3.46
N SER A 209 -0.14 13.69 -3.04
CA SER A 209 -1.43 13.07 -3.33
C SER A 209 -1.69 12.94 -4.82
N GLU A 210 -1.19 13.89 -5.63
CA GLU A 210 -1.30 13.83 -7.08
C GLU A 210 -0.41 12.74 -7.66
N ALA A 211 0.84 12.62 -7.21
CA ALA A 211 1.73 11.54 -7.64
C ALA A 211 1.16 10.15 -7.27
N VAL A 212 0.60 10.02 -6.07
CA VAL A 212 -0.07 8.79 -5.63
C VAL A 212 -1.29 8.51 -6.51
N LYS A 213 -2.12 9.51 -6.81
CA LYS A 213 -3.27 9.37 -7.71
C LYS A 213 -2.85 8.90 -9.09
N VAL A 214 -1.80 9.49 -9.68
CA VAL A 214 -1.26 9.07 -10.98
C VAL A 214 -0.78 7.61 -10.95
N ALA A 215 -0.05 7.22 -9.91
CA ALA A 215 0.43 5.85 -9.73
C ALA A 215 -0.74 4.85 -9.57
N VAL A 216 -1.71 5.17 -8.72
CA VAL A 216 -2.92 4.38 -8.50
C VAL A 216 -3.71 4.22 -9.79
N ASN A 217 -3.91 5.30 -10.55
CA ASN A 217 -4.66 5.26 -11.81
C ASN A 217 -3.97 4.40 -12.86
N LYS A 218 -2.64 4.44 -12.92
CA LYS A 218 -1.86 3.58 -13.80
C LYS A 218 -2.04 2.10 -13.44
N GLU A 219 -1.96 1.76 -12.15
CA GLU A 219 -2.16 0.38 -11.71
C GLU A 219 -3.62 -0.07 -11.88
N LEU A 220 -4.59 0.79 -11.58
CA LEU A 220 -6.00 0.54 -11.83
C LEU A 220 -6.29 0.31 -13.31
N TRP A 221 -5.65 1.06 -14.20
CA TRP A 221 -5.78 0.85 -15.64
C TRP A 221 -5.23 -0.52 -16.06
N ASN A 222 -4.10 -0.95 -15.49
CA ASN A 222 -3.58 -2.29 -15.72
C ASN A 222 -4.55 -3.38 -15.21
N VAL A 223 -5.15 -3.16 -14.03
CA VAL A 223 -6.12 -4.08 -13.43
C VAL A 223 -7.41 -4.11 -14.25
N LYS A 224 -7.97 -2.96 -14.68
CA LYS A 224 -9.14 -2.92 -15.57
C LYS A 224 -8.83 -3.55 -16.94
N GLY A 225 -7.60 -3.42 -17.43
CA GLY A 225 -7.13 -4.11 -18.63
C GLY A 225 -7.08 -5.65 -18.52
N LEU A 226 -7.17 -6.22 -17.31
CA LEU A 226 -7.43 -7.64 -17.08
C LEU A 226 -8.86 -8.05 -17.44
N MET A 227 -9.79 -7.11 -17.37
CA MET A 227 -11.21 -7.31 -17.14
C MET A 227 -12.01 -6.81 -18.34
N MET A 228 -12.11 -7.61 -19.40
CA MET A 228 -12.94 -7.44 -20.63
C MET A 228 -12.92 -6.10 -21.41
N GLU A 229 -12.68 -4.94 -20.80
CA GLU A 229 -12.73 -3.59 -21.39
C GLU A 229 -11.71 -3.39 -22.54
N HIS A 230 -10.80 -4.35 -22.76
CA HIS A 230 -9.81 -4.33 -23.85
C HIS A 230 -9.75 -5.64 -24.69
N SER A 231 -10.69 -6.58 -24.57
CA SER A 231 -10.53 -7.92 -25.18
C SER A 231 -10.75 -8.01 -26.69
N ASN A 232 -11.35 -7.03 -27.35
CA ASN A 232 -11.90 -7.28 -28.68
C ASN A 232 -10.94 -7.10 -29.86
N LYS A 233 -9.65 -6.80 -29.64
CA LYS A 233 -8.67 -6.65 -30.75
C LYS A 233 -7.24 -7.03 -30.33
N THR A 234 -6.91 -8.32 -30.30
CA THR A 234 -5.50 -8.76 -30.21
C THR A 234 -5.10 -9.58 -31.43
N SER A 235 -4.20 -9.03 -32.25
CA SER A 235 -3.67 -9.67 -33.47
C SER A 235 -2.82 -10.91 -33.14
N LYS A 236 -2.69 -11.85 -34.08
CA LYS A 236 -1.87 -13.08 -33.94
C LYS A 236 -0.38 -12.83 -33.63
N GLN A 237 0.11 -11.60 -33.82
CA GLN A 237 1.51 -11.22 -33.58
C GLN A 237 1.77 -10.64 -32.19
N CYS A 238 0.72 -10.39 -31.39
CA CYS A 238 0.89 -9.74 -30.09
C CYS A 238 1.40 -10.71 -28.99
N LYS A 239 2.21 -10.19 -28.05
CA LYS A 239 2.68 -10.96 -26.87
C LYS A 239 1.56 -11.67 -26.09
N PRO A 240 0.37 -11.06 -25.88
CA PRO A 240 -0.79 -11.73 -25.27
C PRO A 240 -1.21 -13.03 -25.98
N TYR A 241 -1.21 -13.05 -27.32
CA TYR A 241 -1.57 -14.26 -28.08
C TYR A 241 -0.60 -15.41 -27.78
N LYS A 242 0.72 -15.14 -27.79
CA LYS A 242 1.75 -16.15 -27.47
C LYS A 242 1.59 -16.72 -26.06
N LEU A 243 1.29 -15.87 -25.07
CA LEU A 243 1.02 -16.30 -23.71
C LEU A 243 -0.24 -17.17 -23.61
N ARG A 244 -1.29 -16.85 -24.37
CA ARG A 244 -2.53 -17.65 -24.42
C ARG A 244 -2.29 -19.04 -25.01
N VAL A 245 -1.51 -19.13 -26.09
CA VAL A 245 -1.11 -20.40 -26.71
C VAL A 245 -0.34 -21.25 -25.70
N LYS A 246 0.72 -20.69 -25.08
CA LYS A 246 1.52 -21.39 -24.07
C LYS A 246 0.70 -21.83 -22.85
N PHE A 247 -0.26 -21.02 -22.43
CA PHE A 247 -1.17 -21.39 -21.34
C PHE A 247 -2.06 -22.57 -21.73
N LYS A 248 -2.63 -22.56 -22.93
CA LYS A 248 -3.43 -23.69 -23.46
C LYS A 248 -2.61 -24.97 -23.57
N GLU A 249 -1.36 -24.87 -24.02
CA GLU A 249 -0.44 -26.02 -24.11
C GLU A 249 -0.15 -26.64 -22.73
N LEU A 250 0.01 -25.82 -21.69
CA LEU A 250 0.38 -26.29 -20.36
C LEU A 250 -0.81 -26.75 -19.50
N TYR A 251 -1.98 -26.15 -19.69
CA TYR A 251 -3.12 -26.30 -18.79
C TYR A 251 -4.43 -26.74 -19.47
N GLY A 252 -4.40 -27.01 -20.78
CA GLY A 252 -5.56 -27.46 -21.55
C GLY A 252 -6.44 -26.31 -22.05
N MET A 253 -7.64 -26.65 -22.52
CA MET A 253 -8.58 -25.68 -23.10
C MET A 253 -9.08 -24.72 -22.01
N LEU A 254 -9.03 -23.41 -22.28
CA LEU A 254 -9.87 -22.44 -21.57
C LEU A 254 -11.31 -22.88 -21.80
N THR A 255 -12.15 -22.84 -20.76
CA THR A 255 -13.59 -23.14 -20.86
C THR A 255 -14.15 -22.46 -22.10
N GLU A 256 -14.45 -23.27 -23.11
CA GLU A 256 -15.22 -22.84 -24.24
C GLU A 256 -16.65 -22.71 -23.73
N ASN A 257 -17.00 -21.52 -23.25
CA ASN A 257 -18.37 -21.07 -23.41
C ASN A 257 -18.35 -20.46 -24.82
N VAL A 258 -18.48 -21.28 -25.87
CA VAL A 258 -19.77 -21.69 -26.43
C VAL A 258 -20.74 -20.50 -26.31
N ASN A 259 -20.65 -19.61 -27.30
CA ASN A 259 -21.81 -18.86 -27.74
C ASN A 259 -22.90 -19.89 -28.07
N LYS A 260 -23.80 -20.14 -27.13
CA LYS A 260 -25.15 -20.64 -27.36
C LYS A 260 -26.08 -19.86 -26.46
#